data_AF-A0A7X6UBC4-F1
#
_entry.id   AF-A0A7X6UBC4-F1
#
_cell.length_a   1.000
_cell.length_b   1.000
_cell.length_c   1.000
_cell.angle_alpha   90.00
_cell.angle_beta   90.00
_cell.angle_gamma   90.00
#
_symmetry.space_group_name_H-M   'P 1'
#
loop_
_entity.id
_entity.type
_entity.pdbx_description
1 polymer ?
#
loop_
_entity_poly.entity_id
_entity_poly.type
_entity_poly.pdbx_seq_one_letter_code
_entity_poly.pdbx_strand_id
1 'polypeptide(L)'
;PVRTAEEVRARATRTVQRAVDTGKLPATVRQRWAEVLGADSLWSFAPTVIHGSLDPDALLIGEDAVLGVLGWNELSLGDPASDMSWLVAGDSETFDVALIRYATLRGIVGQKEISARARFYHELEVAKWLLHGVDSHDSEIIDDAVAMLDQLVDRLQSMGTPLPHRAALSALEAEQVLAATPAEIDDLRSETAEYDALDDDRVFLADEDFDSLVTPPSDLPPSVTDR
;
A
#
# COMPACT_ATOMS: atom_id res chain seq x y z
N PRO A 1 -13.92 -2.67 2.00
CA PRO A 1 -12.98 -2.91 0.86
C PRO A 1 -11.54 -2.85 1.38
N VAL A 2 -10.62 -3.60 0.77
CA VAL A 2 -9.20 -3.64 1.16
C VAL A 2 -8.36 -2.94 0.12
N ARG A 3 -7.44 -2.09 0.55
CA ARG A 3 -6.47 -1.40 -0.30
C ARG A 3 -5.08 -1.70 0.25
N THR A 4 -4.31 -2.43 -0.52
CA THR A 4 -2.91 -2.73 -0.23
C THR A 4 -2.05 -1.48 -0.35
N ALA A 5 -0.86 -1.49 0.25
CA ALA A 5 0.06 -0.36 0.16
C ALA A 5 0.47 -0.04 -1.30
N GLU A 6 0.59 -1.07 -2.13
CA GLU A 6 0.87 -0.92 -3.56
C GLU A 6 -0.30 -0.25 -4.30
N GLU A 7 -1.54 -0.65 -4.04
CA GLU A 7 -2.71 -0.01 -4.65
C GLU A 7 -2.86 1.46 -4.23
N VAL A 8 -2.59 1.77 -2.96
CA VAL A 8 -2.60 3.14 -2.45
C VAL A 8 -1.50 3.96 -3.12
N ARG A 9 -0.27 3.43 -3.20
CA ARG A 9 0.85 4.06 -3.91
C ARG A 9 0.49 4.32 -5.38
N ALA A 10 -0.01 3.32 -6.08
CA ALA A 10 -0.37 3.42 -7.49
C ALA A 10 -1.47 4.47 -7.72
N ARG A 11 -2.46 4.57 -6.82
CA ARG A 11 -3.48 5.62 -6.88
C ARG A 11 -2.87 7.01 -6.70
N ALA A 12 -2.00 7.18 -5.71
CA ALA A 12 -1.31 8.44 -5.48
C ALA A 12 -0.44 8.84 -6.68
N THR A 13 0.32 7.89 -7.25
CA THR A 13 1.11 8.08 -8.47
C THR A 13 0.25 8.55 -9.64
N ARG A 14 -0.92 7.95 -9.86
CA ARG A 14 -1.84 8.39 -10.92
C ARG A 14 -2.35 9.82 -10.69
N THR A 15 -2.69 10.19 -9.46
CA THR A 15 -3.11 11.56 -9.13
C THR A 15 -1.98 12.56 -9.40
N VAL A 16 -0.75 12.25 -8.97
CA VAL A 16 0.42 13.10 -9.21
C VAL A 16 0.69 13.23 -10.71
N GLN A 17 0.63 12.14 -11.47
CA GLN A 17 0.85 12.19 -12.91
C GLN A 17 -0.20 13.09 -13.61
N ARG A 18 -1.48 12.93 -13.27
CA ARG A 18 -2.54 13.81 -13.80
C ARG A 18 -2.25 15.28 -13.47
N ALA A 19 -1.82 15.58 -12.25
CA ALA A 19 -1.49 16.95 -11.85
C ALA A 19 -0.28 17.48 -12.64
N VAL A 20 0.73 16.65 -12.92
CA VAL A 20 1.87 17.00 -13.78
C VAL A 20 1.40 17.31 -15.21
N ASP A 21 0.49 16.51 -15.76
CA ASP A 21 -0.02 16.65 -17.13
C ASP A 21 -0.79 17.98 -17.34
N THR A 22 -1.28 18.61 -16.26
CA THR A 22 -1.87 19.96 -16.34
C THR A 22 -0.84 21.06 -16.72
N GLY A 23 0.46 20.80 -16.52
CA GLY A 23 1.53 21.78 -16.70
C GLY A 23 1.57 22.88 -15.62
N LYS A 24 0.70 22.83 -14.61
CA LYS A 24 0.59 23.86 -13.56
C LYS A 24 1.32 23.51 -12.26
N LEU A 25 1.82 22.28 -12.12
CA LEU A 25 2.51 21.83 -10.91
C LEU A 25 3.95 22.39 -10.82
N PRO A 26 4.31 23.14 -9.76
CA PRO A 26 5.67 23.65 -9.57
C PRO A 26 6.72 22.53 -9.50
N ALA A 27 7.91 22.78 -10.05
CA ALA A 27 8.98 21.78 -10.13
C ALA A 27 9.42 21.25 -8.76
N THR A 28 9.50 22.12 -7.75
CA THR A 28 9.87 21.77 -6.37
C THR A 28 8.89 20.76 -5.76
N VAL A 29 7.59 21.02 -5.91
CA VAL A 29 6.52 20.13 -5.41
C VAL A 29 6.56 18.80 -6.16
N ARG A 30 6.70 18.84 -7.49
CA ARG A 30 6.81 17.63 -8.31
C ARG A 30 8.00 16.75 -7.89
N GLN A 31 9.16 17.35 -7.67
CA GLN A 31 10.35 16.60 -7.21
C GLN A 31 10.09 15.97 -5.85
N ARG A 32 9.58 16.75 -4.88
CA ARG A 32 9.26 16.27 -3.54
C ARG A 32 8.30 15.08 -3.56
N TRP A 33 7.23 15.16 -4.35
CA TRP A 33 6.26 14.08 -4.48
C TRP A 33 6.84 12.86 -5.18
N ALA A 34 7.70 13.03 -6.19
CA ALA A 34 8.40 11.92 -6.83
C ALA A 34 9.33 11.18 -5.84
N GLU A 35 10.03 11.91 -4.97
CA GLU A 35 10.87 11.31 -3.93
C GLU A 35 10.03 10.52 -2.91
N VAL A 36 8.90 11.06 -2.45
CA VAL A 36 7.96 10.35 -1.56
C VAL A 36 7.42 9.09 -2.23
N LEU A 37 6.95 9.21 -3.48
CA LEU A 37 6.42 8.09 -4.25
C LEU A 37 7.50 7.05 -4.58
N GLY A 38 8.77 7.44 -4.65
CA GLY A 38 9.90 6.54 -4.90
C GLY A 38 10.44 5.82 -3.67
N ALA A 39 10.16 6.32 -2.45
CA ALA A 39 10.69 5.77 -1.21
C ALA A 39 9.92 4.52 -0.75
N ASP A 40 10.43 3.33 -1.08
CA ASP A 40 9.79 2.05 -0.73
C ASP A 40 9.53 1.87 0.77
N SER A 41 10.38 2.45 1.62
CA SER A 41 10.19 2.45 3.09
C SER A 41 8.88 3.10 3.52
N LEU A 42 8.37 4.07 2.76
CA LEU A 42 7.07 4.69 3.06
C LEU A 42 5.92 3.77 2.68
N TRP A 43 6.07 2.95 1.64
CA TRP A 43 4.98 2.14 1.08
C TRP A 43 4.98 0.68 1.54
N SER A 44 5.75 0.35 2.58
CA SER A 44 5.78 -0.99 3.20
C SER A 44 4.89 -1.10 4.45
N PHE A 45 3.75 -0.42 4.49
CA PHE A 45 2.85 -0.42 5.65
C PHE A 45 1.83 -1.57 5.58
N ALA A 46 1.39 -2.05 6.74
CA ALA A 46 0.26 -2.98 6.84
C ALA A 46 -1.05 -2.19 6.81
N PRO A 47 -2.01 -2.51 5.90
CA PRO A 47 -3.30 -1.83 5.88
C PRO A 47 -4.07 -2.01 7.20
N THR A 48 -4.70 -0.93 7.66
CA THR A 48 -5.52 -0.93 8.88
C THR A 48 -6.92 -0.39 8.59
N VAL A 49 -7.87 -0.62 9.52
CA VAL A 49 -9.18 0.04 9.42
C VAL A 49 -8.98 1.55 9.48
N ILE A 50 -9.49 2.23 8.46
CA ILE A 50 -9.52 3.68 8.34
C ILE A 50 -10.96 4.16 8.18
N HIS A 51 -11.23 5.36 8.68
CA HIS A 51 -12.47 6.09 8.44
C HIS A 51 -12.59 6.49 6.97
N GLY A 52 -11.47 6.92 6.35
CA GLY A 52 -11.36 7.19 4.92
C GLY A 52 -11.70 8.63 4.51
N SER A 53 -12.51 9.31 5.32
CA SER A 53 -12.83 10.74 5.17
C SER A 53 -12.84 11.44 6.54
N LEU A 54 -11.84 11.16 7.38
CA LEU A 54 -11.77 11.78 8.71
C LEU A 54 -11.34 13.24 8.57
N ASP A 55 -12.14 14.13 9.14
CA ASP A 55 -11.91 15.57 9.21
C ASP A 55 -12.56 16.12 10.51
N PRO A 56 -12.42 17.42 10.82
CA PRO A 56 -13.07 17.99 12.01
C PRO A 56 -14.60 17.86 12.03
N ASP A 57 -15.26 17.88 10.88
CA ASP A 57 -16.73 17.82 10.79
C ASP A 57 -17.27 16.41 11.10
N ALA A 58 -16.43 15.38 10.93
CA ALA A 58 -16.72 14.02 11.35
C ALA A 58 -16.64 13.82 12.88
N LEU A 59 -16.10 14.77 13.65
CA LEU A 59 -15.88 14.63 15.09
C LEU A 59 -16.97 15.33 15.92
N LEU A 60 -17.57 14.58 16.84
CA LEU A 60 -18.40 15.16 17.90
C LEU A 60 -17.53 15.44 19.11
N ILE A 61 -17.36 16.72 19.45
CA ILE A 61 -16.47 17.17 20.52
C ILE A 61 -17.30 17.67 21.71
N GLY A 62 -16.99 17.17 22.90
CA GLY A 62 -17.49 17.66 24.19
C GLY A 62 -16.53 18.67 24.81
N GLU A 63 -16.60 18.89 26.12
CA GLU A 63 -15.78 19.90 26.80
C GLU A 63 -14.26 19.65 26.61
N ASP A 64 -13.79 18.41 26.84
CA ASP A 64 -12.37 18.04 26.72
C ASP A 64 -12.14 16.69 26.01
N ALA A 65 -13.14 16.16 25.29
CA ALA A 65 -13.07 14.82 24.71
C ALA A 65 -13.86 14.66 23.42
N VAL A 66 -13.42 13.71 22.58
CA VAL A 66 -14.20 13.23 21.44
C VAL A 66 -15.31 12.31 21.95
N LEU A 67 -16.56 12.69 21.72
CA LEU A 67 -17.76 11.96 22.09
C LEU A 67 -18.19 10.94 21.04
N GLY A 68 -17.81 11.16 19.78
CA GLY A 68 -18.19 10.28 18.68
C GLY A 68 -17.55 10.65 17.36
N VAL A 69 -17.64 9.72 16.41
CA VAL A 69 -17.17 9.88 15.03
C VAL A 69 -18.33 9.54 14.09
N LEU A 70 -18.59 10.44 13.14
CA LEU A 70 -19.66 10.36 12.15
C LEU A 70 -19.07 10.10 10.75
N GLY A 71 -19.88 9.67 9.79
CA GLY A 71 -19.46 9.65 8.38
C GLY A 71 -18.76 8.36 7.90
N TRP A 72 -19.07 7.21 8.50
CA TRP A 72 -18.45 5.90 8.22
C TRP A 72 -18.66 5.30 6.81
N ASN A 73 -19.15 6.06 5.84
CA ASN A 73 -19.45 5.55 4.50
C ASN A 73 -18.19 5.18 3.69
N GLU A 74 -17.04 5.80 3.98
CA GLU A 74 -15.74 5.50 3.33
C GLU A 74 -14.88 4.46 4.10
N LEU A 75 -15.46 3.78 5.10
CA LEU A 75 -14.74 2.80 5.91
C LEU A 75 -14.09 1.71 5.04
N SER A 76 -12.80 1.51 5.26
CA SER A 76 -12.01 0.54 4.49
C SER A 76 -10.77 0.07 5.25
N LEU A 77 -10.10 -0.96 4.74
CA LEU A 77 -8.74 -1.29 5.12
C LEU A 77 -7.80 -0.54 4.18
N GLY A 78 -6.92 0.30 4.72
CA GLY A 78 -6.03 1.17 3.95
C GLY A 78 -4.90 1.76 4.78
N ASP A 79 -4.32 2.86 4.31
CA ASP A 79 -3.19 3.50 4.99
C ASP A 79 -3.65 4.32 6.21
N PRO A 80 -3.21 4.01 7.45
CA PRO A 80 -3.58 4.80 8.62
C PRO A 80 -3.18 6.27 8.51
N ALA A 81 -2.18 6.61 7.70
CA ALA A 81 -1.76 7.99 7.50
C ALA A 81 -2.83 8.87 6.80
N SER A 82 -3.81 8.28 6.11
CA SER A 82 -4.88 9.05 5.46
C SER A 82 -5.77 9.79 6.45
N ASP A 83 -6.13 9.13 7.56
CA ASP A 83 -7.00 9.72 8.60
C ASP A 83 -6.26 10.77 9.46
N MET A 84 -4.94 10.89 9.28
CA MET A 84 -4.11 11.89 9.98
C MET A 84 -3.75 13.09 9.12
N SER A 85 -4.06 13.07 7.82
CA SER A 85 -3.60 14.10 6.89
C SER A 85 -4.16 15.48 7.22
N TRP A 86 -5.42 15.56 7.67
CA TRP A 86 -6.06 16.84 8.02
C TRP A 86 -5.40 17.53 9.22
N LEU A 87 -4.83 16.76 10.16
CA LEU A 87 -4.11 17.31 11.32
C LEU A 87 -2.85 18.10 10.92
N VAL A 88 -2.28 17.82 9.75
CA VAL A 88 -1.10 18.54 9.22
C VAL A 88 -1.39 20.01 8.94
N ALA A 89 -2.66 20.35 8.69
CA ALA A 89 -3.09 21.74 8.49
C ALA A 89 -3.07 22.56 9.79
N GLY A 90 -3.09 21.88 10.94
CA GLY A 90 -3.10 22.50 12.27
C GLY A 90 -1.71 22.80 12.80
N ASP A 91 -1.64 22.94 14.12
CA ASP A 91 -0.38 23.13 14.84
C ASP A 91 0.50 21.87 14.79
N SER A 92 1.80 22.05 14.54
CA SER A 92 2.74 20.94 14.36
C SER A 92 2.91 20.08 15.61
N GLU A 93 2.87 20.69 16.80
CA GLU A 93 2.98 19.96 18.07
C GLU A 93 1.75 19.08 18.27
N THR A 94 0.57 19.60 17.93
CA THR A 94 -0.69 18.84 18.00
C THR A 94 -0.66 17.60 17.11
N PHE A 95 -0.19 17.73 15.86
CA PHE A 95 -0.04 16.59 14.96
C PHE A 95 0.93 15.54 15.50
N ASP A 96 2.11 15.97 15.97
CA ASP A 96 3.13 15.06 16.47
C ASP A 96 2.66 14.33 17.75
N VAL A 97 2.00 15.03 18.68
CA VAL A 97 1.42 14.43 19.90
C VAL A 97 0.34 13.41 19.54
N ALA A 98 -0.58 13.74 18.63
CA ALA A 98 -1.64 12.83 18.19
C ALA A 98 -1.04 11.55 17.56
N LEU A 99 -0.05 11.70 16.68
CA LEU A 99 0.65 10.58 16.04
C LEU A 99 1.38 9.70 17.06
N ILE A 100 2.13 10.29 18.00
CA ILE A 100 2.84 9.55 19.05
C ILE A 100 1.86 8.75 19.90
N ARG A 101 0.75 9.37 20.33
CA ARG A 101 -0.28 8.70 21.13
C ARG A 101 -0.93 7.57 20.35
N TYR A 102 -1.31 7.79 19.10
CA TYR A 102 -1.87 6.76 18.23
C TYR A 102 -0.91 5.57 18.06
N ALA A 103 0.35 5.83 17.71
CA ALA A 103 1.33 4.78 17.49
C ALA A 103 1.63 3.99 18.76
N THR A 104 1.68 4.67 19.91
CA THR A 104 1.88 4.04 21.23
C THR A 104 0.74 3.09 21.57
N LEU A 105 -0.51 3.54 21.42
CA LEU A 105 -1.70 2.73 21.73
C LEU A 105 -1.86 1.53 20.78
N ARG A 106 -1.38 1.66 19.54
CA ARG A 106 -1.47 0.61 18.52
C ARG A 106 -0.25 -0.30 18.44
N GLY A 107 0.82 -0.01 19.19
CA GLY A 107 2.08 -0.75 19.11
C GLY A 107 2.76 -0.62 17.73
N ILE A 108 2.57 0.49 17.03
CA ILE A 108 3.09 0.68 15.67
C ILE A 108 4.53 1.18 15.72
N VAL A 109 5.41 0.45 15.04
CA VAL A 109 6.76 0.90 14.69
C VAL A 109 6.68 1.66 13.35
N GLY A 110 7.40 2.78 13.22
CA GLY A 110 7.42 3.57 11.98
C GLY A 110 6.58 4.86 12.00
N GLN A 111 6.63 5.60 13.11
CA GLN A 111 5.95 6.89 13.24
C GLN A 111 6.40 7.90 12.18
N LYS A 112 7.69 7.91 11.83
CA LYS A 112 8.25 8.85 10.85
C LYS A 112 7.67 8.60 9.45
N GLU A 113 7.45 7.33 9.10
CA GLU A 113 6.88 6.91 7.83
C GLU A 113 5.40 7.31 7.74
N ILE A 114 4.61 7.08 8.80
CA ILE A 114 3.22 7.57 8.88
C ILE A 114 3.18 9.09 8.77
N SER A 115 4.05 9.77 9.52
CA SER A 115 4.17 11.23 9.51
C SER A 115 4.46 11.78 8.12
N ALA A 116 5.39 11.15 7.39
CA ALA A 116 5.74 11.53 6.03
C ALA A 116 4.58 11.30 5.04
N ARG A 117 3.88 10.15 5.15
CA ARG A 117 2.71 9.87 4.29
C ARG A 117 1.52 10.78 4.59
N ALA A 118 1.26 11.10 5.86
CA ALA A 118 0.18 12.01 6.24
C ALA A 118 0.40 13.41 5.68
N ARG A 119 1.64 13.93 5.77
CA ARG A 119 2.03 15.20 5.12
C ARG A 119 1.86 15.13 3.62
N PHE A 120 2.31 14.05 2.98
CA PHE A 120 2.12 13.87 1.54
C PHE A 120 0.64 13.83 1.13
N TYR A 121 -0.23 13.17 1.89
CA TYR A 121 -1.67 13.17 1.59
C TYR A 121 -2.30 14.54 1.76
N HIS A 122 -1.89 15.30 2.78
CA HIS A 122 -2.32 16.68 2.95
C HIS A 122 -1.93 17.56 1.75
N GLU A 123 -0.69 17.42 1.27
CA GLU A 123 -0.23 18.11 0.06
C GLU A 123 -0.99 17.66 -1.19
N LEU A 124 -1.32 16.37 -1.29
CA LEU A 124 -2.04 15.77 -2.42
C LEU A 124 -3.48 16.28 -2.54
N GLU A 125 -4.10 16.80 -1.46
CA GLU A 125 -5.41 17.45 -1.55
C GLU A 125 -5.37 18.68 -2.47
N VAL A 126 -4.26 19.43 -2.50
CA VAL A 126 -4.10 20.57 -3.42
C VAL A 126 -4.07 20.10 -4.88
N ALA A 127 -3.44 18.95 -5.17
CA ALA A 127 -3.49 18.37 -6.50
C ALA A 127 -4.91 17.92 -6.88
N LYS A 128 -5.67 17.34 -5.95
CA LYS A 128 -7.06 16.96 -6.21
C LYS A 128 -7.93 18.19 -6.47
N TRP A 129 -7.70 19.29 -5.75
CA TRP A 129 -8.38 20.55 -5.98
C TRP A 129 -8.07 21.17 -7.35
N LEU A 130 -6.79 21.19 -7.73
CA LEU A 130 -6.36 21.60 -9.07
C LEU A 130 -7.03 20.76 -10.16
N LEU A 131 -7.01 19.43 -10.01
CA LEU A 131 -7.62 18.52 -10.97
C LEU A 131 -9.13 18.70 -11.04
N HIS A 132 -9.79 18.98 -9.92
CA HIS A 132 -11.20 19.32 -9.91
C HIS A 132 -11.49 20.57 -10.74
N GLY A 133 -10.74 21.66 -10.56
CA GLY A 133 -10.88 22.89 -11.37
C GLY A 133 -10.62 22.67 -12.86
N VAL A 134 -9.63 21.85 -13.20
CA VAL A 134 -9.35 21.47 -14.59
C VAL A 134 -10.49 20.66 -15.19
N ASP A 135 -10.98 19.64 -14.48
CA ASP A 135 -12.07 18.78 -14.95
C ASP A 135 -13.39 19.58 -15.08
N SER A 136 -13.64 20.54 -14.18
CA SER A 136 -14.83 21.42 -14.20
C SER A 136 -14.70 22.64 -15.12
N HIS A 137 -13.52 22.88 -15.69
CA HIS A 137 -13.20 24.08 -16.49
C HIS A 137 -13.41 25.40 -15.73
N ASP A 138 -13.18 25.38 -14.42
CA ASP A 138 -13.35 26.54 -13.54
C ASP A 138 -12.01 27.25 -13.32
N SER A 139 -11.86 28.43 -13.92
CA SER A 139 -10.62 29.22 -13.79
C SER A 139 -10.39 29.74 -12.38
N GLU A 140 -11.44 30.03 -11.60
CA GLU A 140 -11.28 30.53 -10.23
C GLU A 140 -10.70 29.43 -9.34
N ILE A 141 -11.19 28.20 -9.47
CA ILE A 141 -10.66 27.03 -8.76
C ILE A 141 -9.22 26.74 -9.17
N ILE A 142 -8.92 26.83 -10.47
CA ILE A 142 -7.56 26.61 -10.97
C ILE A 142 -6.59 27.64 -10.40
N ASP A 143 -6.96 28.92 -10.40
CA ASP A 143 -6.09 30.00 -9.91
C ASP A 143 -5.88 29.91 -8.40
N ASP A 144 -6.91 29.55 -7.64
CA ASP A 144 -6.81 29.27 -6.20
C ASP A 144 -5.87 28.09 -5.92
N ALA A 145 -6.03 26.97 -6.65
CA ALA A 145 -5.17 25.81 -6.48
C ALA A 145 -3.70 26.10 -6.84
N VAL A 146 -3.44 26.95 -7.84
CA VAL A 146 -2.08 27.42 -8.16
C VAL A 146 -1.51 28.26 -7.02
N ALA A 147 -2.29 29.18 -6.43
CA ALA A 147 -1.85 29.95 -5.27
C ALA A 147 -1.53 29.06 -4.06
N MET A 148 -2.32 28.00 -3.82
CA MET A 148 -2.02 27.00 -2.78
C MET A 148 -0.72 26.23 -3.05
N LEU A 149 -0.44 25.90 -4.31
CA LEU A 149 0.82 25.26 -4.71
C LEU A 149 2.03 26.18 -4.50
N ASP A 150 1.88 27.48 -4.75
CA ASP A 150 2.94 28.46 -4.47
C ASP A 150 3.22 28.55 -2.96
N GLN A 151 2.19 28.58 -2.12
CA GLN A 151 2.36 28.52 -0.66
C GLN A 151 3.03 27.21 -0.21
N LEU A 152 2.75 26.10 -0.90
CA LEU A 152 3.42 24.84 -0.63
C LEU A 152 4.91 24.90 -0.99
N VAL A 153 5.29 25.57 -2.08
CA VAL A 153 6.70 25.81 -2.44
C VAL A 153 7.41 26.56 -1.32
N ASP A 154 6.84 27.65 -0.81
CA ASP A 154 7.43 28.45 0.27
C ASP A 154 7.63 27.61 1.54
N ARG A 155 6.65 26.76 1.87
CA ARG A 155 6.72 25.84 3.02
C ARG A 155 7.83 24.79 2.87
N LEU A 156 7.97 24.21 1.68
CA LEU A 156 9.00 23.21 1.41
C LEU A 156 10.41 23.79 1.46
N GLN A 157 10.57 25.04 1.00
CA GLN A 157 11.85 25.76 1.04
C GLN A 157 12.26 26.16 2.46
N SER A 158 11.30 26.56 3.30
CA SER A 158 11.57 26.99 4.68
C SER A 158 11.82 25.83 5.64
N MET A 159 11.05 24.74 5.52
CA MET A 159 11.05 23.67 6.52
C MET A 159 11.96 22.50 6.19
N GLY A 160 12.32 22.29 4.91
CA GLY A 160 13.14 21.18 4.44
C GLY A 160 12.72 19.84 5.05
N THR A 161 11.80 19.09 4.42
CA THR A 161 11.29 17.84 5.02
C THR A 161 12.09 16.63 4.56
N PRO A 162 13.13 16.16 5.30
CA PRO A 162 13.87 14.96 4.92
C PRO A 162 12.94 13.75 4.94
N LEU A 163 13.09 12.88 3.95
CA LEU A 163 12.44 11.58 3.94
C LEU A 163 13.06 10.67 5.01
N PRO A 164 12.25 9.88 5.74
CA PRO A 164 12.80 8.88 6.63
C PRO A 164 13.52 7.81 5.80
N HIS A 165 14.83 7.70 6.00
CA HIS A 165 15.59 6.52 5.61
C HIS A 165 15.40 5.45 6.67
N ARG A 166 14.96 4.25 6.25
CA ARG A 166 14.86 3.11 7.15
C ARG A 166 16.29 2.73 7.58
N ALA A 167 16.64 3.06 8.83
CA ALA A 167 17.80 2.44 9.46
C ALA A 167 17.54 0.92 9.57
N ALA A 168 18.57 0.10 9.41
CA ALA A 168 18.45 -1.33 9.62
C ALA A 168 17.84 -1.56 11.01
N LEU A 169 16.80 -2.40 11.10
CA LEU A 169 16.19 -2.76 12.38
C LEU A 169 17.28 -3.28 13.31
N SER A 170 17.26 -2.84 14.57
CA SER A 170 18.08 -3.49 15.59
C SER A 170 17.61 -4.94 15.76
N ALA A 171 18.50 -5.83 16.21
CA ALA A 171 18.16 -7.23 16.46
C ALA A 171 16.94 -7.38 17.39
N LEU A 172 16.80 -6.47 18.36
CA LEU A 172 15.69 -6.42 19.30
C LEU A 172 14.35 -6.05 18.64
N GLU A 173 14.36 -5.10 17.71
CA GLU A 173 13.15 -4.73 16.95
C GLU A 173 12.74 -5.83 15.98
N ALA A 174 13.71 -6.52 15.36
CA ALA A 174 13.46 -7.67 14.51
C ALA A 174 12.78 -8.81 15.29
N GLU A 175 13.31 -9.15 16.47
CA GLU A 175 12.71 -10.17 17.35
C GLU A 175 11.27 -9.83 17.77
N GLN A 176 10.98 -8.56 18.05
CA GLN A 176 9.62 -8.12 18.38
C GLN A 176 8.64 -8.25 17.21
N VAL A 177 9.08 -7.91 15.99
CA VAL A 177 8.26 -8.07 14.77
C VAL A 177 8.00 -9.56 14.50
N LEU A 178 9.02 -10.41 14.65
CA LEU A 178 8.89 -11.86 14.54
C LEU A 178 7.91 -12.41 15.59
N ALA A 179 8.01 -11.97 16.84
CA ALA A 179 7.13 -12.39 17.92
C ALA A 179 5.68 -11.88 17.79
N ALA A 180 5.47 -10.76 17.10
CA ALA A 180 4.14 -10.18 16.85
C ALA A 180 3.43 -10.80 15.63
N THR A 181 4.11 -11.66 14.87
CA THR A 181 3.45 -12.46 13.82
C THR A 181 2.57 -13.48 14.52
N PRO A 182 1.24 -13.49 14.31
CA PRO A 182 0.39 -14.52 14.88
C PRO A 182 0.95 -15.88 14.47
N ALA A 183 1.24 -16.75 15.45
CA ALA A 183 1.55 -18.13 15.16
C ALA A 183 0.43 -18.65 14.26
N GLU A 184 0.79 -19.29 13.15
CA GLU A 184 -0.18 -20.03 12.35
C GLU A 184 -1.03 -20.85 13.32
N ILE A 185 -2.33 -20.59 13.32
CA ILE A 185 -3.25 -21.53 13.94
C ILE A 185 -3.04 -22.78 13.10
N ASP A 186 -2.35 -23.77 13.67
CA ASP A 186 -2.28 -25.13 13.15
C ASP A 186 -3.72 -25.65 13.11
N ASP A 187 -4.44 -25.24 12.07
CA ASP A 187 -5.75 -25.75 11.79
C ASP A 187 -5.52 -27.14 11.24
N LEU A 188 -5.54 -28.12 12.15
CA LEU A 188 -5.51 -29.56 11.87
C LEU A 188 -6.70 -30.03 10.98
N ARG A 189 -7.42 -29.08 10.36
CA ARG A 189 -8.51 -29.24 9.41
C ARG A 189 -8.31 -28.41 8.14
N SER A 190 -7.07 -28.18 7.70
CA SER A 190 -6.84 -27.74 6.32
C SER A 190 -7.48 -28.75 5.36
N GLU A 191 -8.61 -28.37 4.74
CA GLU A 191 -9.41 -29.20 3.81
C GLU A 191 -8.55 -29.75 2.64
N THR A 192 -7.40 -29.14 2.36
CA THR A 192 -6.43 -29.63 1.36
C THR A 192 -5.76 -30.96 1.75
N ALA A 193 -5.57 -31.25 3.05
CA ALA A 193 -4.95 -32.50 3.50
C ALA A 193 -5.85 -33.73 3.27
N GLU A 194 -7.16 -33.53 3.17
CA GLU A 194 -8.13 -34.61 2.89
C GLU A 194 -8.09 -35.06 1.42
N TYR A 195 -7.65 -34.18 0.50
CA TYR A 195 -7.55 -34.52 -0.92
C TYR A 195 -6.27 -35.30 -1.28
N ASP A 196 -5.14 -35.05 -0.61
CA ASP A 196 -3.88 -35.78 -0.86
C ASP A 196 -3.97 -37.26 -0.40
N ALA A 197 -4.79 -37.56 0.60
CA ALA A 197 -4.97 -38.92 1.10
C ALA A 197 -5.79 -39.83 0.16
N LEU A 198 -6.46 -39.29 -0.86
CA LEU A 198 -7.29 -40.06 -1.79
C LEU A 198 -6.54 -40.59 -3.02
N ASP A 199 -5.29 -40.16 -3.25
CA ASP A 199 -4.51 -40.58 -4.42
C ASP A 199 -3.57 -41.78 -4.13
N ASP A 200 -3.36 -42.12 -2.85
CA ASP A 200 -2.43 -43.19 -2.43
C ASP A 200 -3.02 -44.62 -2.54
N ASP A 201 -4.35 -44.76 -2.69
CA ASP A 201 -5.04 -46.06 -2.75
C ASP A 201 -5.46 -46.50 -4.17
N ARG A 202 -4.99 -45.83 -5.23
CA ARG A 202 -5.22 -46.27 -6.60
C ARG A 202 -4.30 -47.45 -6.98
N VAL A 203 -4.71 -48.64 -6.56
CA VAL A 203 -4.21 -49.90 -7.13
C VAL A 203 -4.68 -49.99 -8.58
N PHE A 204 -3.79 -49.65 -9.53
CA PHE A 204 -3.96 -50.05 -10.92
C PHE A 204 -3.91 -51.57 -10.98
N LEU A 205 -5.07 -52.21 -11.14
CA LEU A 205 -5.13 -53.61 -11.53
C LEU A 205 -4.48 -53.70 -12.92
N ALA A 206 -3.25 -54.19 -12.96
CA ALA A 206 -2.62 -54.58 -14.21
C ALA A 206 -3.42 -55.78 -14.75
N ASP A 207 -4.04 -55.61 -15.91
CA ASP A 207 -4.58 -56.72 -16.69
C ASP A 207 -3.40 -57.60 -17.14
N GLU A 208 -3.04 -58.59 -16.32
CA GLU A 208 -2.20 -59.71 -16.72
C GLU A 208 -3.09 -60.81 -17.30
N ASP A 209 -3.56 -60.61 -18.54
CA ASP A 209 -4.07 -61.70 -19.35
C ASP A 209 -3.20 -61.90 -20.61
N PHE A 210 -2.37 -62.93 -20.46
CA PHE A 210 -2.04 -63.94 -21.47
C PHE A 210 -0.91 -63.67 -22.49
N ASP A 211 0.12 -64.49 -22.30
CA ASP A 211 1.37 -64.60 -23.04
C ASP A 211 1.21 -65.34 -24.40
N SER A 212 2.21 -65.09 -25.26
CA SER A 212 2.63 -65.82 -26.46
C SER A 212 1.89 -65.58 -27.80
N LEU A 213 2.63 -65.06 -28.80
CA LEU A 213 3.31 -65.89 -29.81
C LEU A 213 4.08 -65.00 -30.84
N VAL A 214 5.20 -65.57 -31.30
CA VAL A 214 5.96 -65.25 -32.53
C VAL A 214 7.08 -64.19 -32.42
N THR A 215 8.30 -64.72 -32.33
CA THR A 215 9.57 -64.05 -32.64
C THR A 215 9.59 -63.57 -34.10
N PRO A 216 9.89 -62.29 -34.40
CA PRO A 216 10.05 -61.84 -35.79
C PRO A 216 11.38 -62.34 -36.38
N PRO A 217 11.44 -62.66 -37.68
CA PRO A 217 12.68 -63.07 -38.32
C PRO A 217 13.67 -61.90 -38.49
N SER A 218 14.96 -62.22 -38.35
CA SER A 218 16.06 -61.35 -38.79
C SER A 218 15.98 -61.13 -40.30
N ASP A 219 16.11 -59.88 -40.74
CA ASP A 219 16.93 -59.54 -41.90
C ASP A 219 17.19 -58.02 -41.99
N LEU A 220 18.47 -57.65 -41.86
CA LEU A 220 19.04 -56.34 -42.18
C LEU A 220 19.33 -56.30 -43.69
N PRO A 221 18.97 -55.24 -44.43
CA PRO A 221 19.48 -55.07 -45.78
C PRO A 221 20.91 -54.48 -45.76
N PRO A 222 21.83 -54.93 -46.62
CA PRO A 222 23.17 -54.35 -46.72
C PRO A 222 23.13 -53.02 -47.48
N SER A 223 23.83 -52.02 -46.94
CA SER A 223 24.29 -50.84 -47.67
C SER A 223 25.44 -51.23 -48.60
N VAL A 224 25.25 -51.03 -49.91
CA VAL A 224 26.33 -51.08 -50.90
C VAL A 224 26.55 -49.68 -51.45
N THR A 225 27.77 -49.19 -51.23
CA THR A 225 28.39 -48.04 -51.89
C THR A 225 28.91 -48.41 -53.28
N ASP A 226 28.96 -47.40 -54.14
CA ASP A 226 29.89 -47.16 -55.25
C ASP A 226 29.39 -47.38 -56.71
N ARG A 227 28.85 -46.31 -57.32
CA ARG A 227 29.45 -45.54 -58.44
C ARG A 227 28.48 -44.53 -59.04
#